data_AF-A0A9W7MPX8-F1
#
_entry.id   AF-A0A9W7MPX8-F1
#
_cell.length_a   1.000
_cell.length_b   1.000
_cell.length_c   1.000
_cell.angle_alpha   90.00
_cell.angle_beta   90.00
_cell.angle_gamma   90.00
#
_symmetry.space_group_name_H-M   'P 1'
#
loop_
_entity.id
_entity.type
_entity.pdbx_description
1 polymer ?
#
loop_
_entity_poly.entity_id
_entity_poly.type
_entity_poly.pdbx_seq_one_letter_code
_entity_poly.pdbx_strand_id
1 'polypeptide(L)'
;MEIPQKLLKLKHPIILALSLLPIILFAPSFLTVLTYFWPLLLSTALFLVSVIFLGKTSAHSAASDSDPVDKAGQVLLDYVSGEPTQLTVDTYKAE
;
A
#
# COMPACT_ATOMS: atom_id res chain seq x y z
N MET A 1 -56.55 22.02 11.90
CA MET A 1 -56.25 20.93 10.94
C MET A 1 -54.85 20.40 11.25
N GLU A 2 -54.73 19.30 12.01
CA GLU A 2 -53.44 18.77 12.50
C GLU A 2 -52.82 17.65 11.65
N ILE A 3 -53.58 17.21 10.64
CA ILE A 3 -53.23 16.17 9.66
C ILE A 3 -51.90 16.47 8.92
N PRO A 4 -51.61 17.70 8.45
CA PRO A 4 -50.36 17.96 7.72
C PRO A 4 -49.10 17.84 8.59
N GLN A 5 -49.19 18.09 9.91
CA GLN A 5 -48.02 18.03 10.79
C GLN A 5 -47.59 16.59 11.11
N LYS A 6 -48.53 15.63 11.18
CA LYS A 6 -48.19 14.21 11.34
C LYS A 6 -47.55 13.61 10.09
N LEU A 7 -47.89 14.10 8.90
CA LEU A 7 -47.30 13.65 7.63
C LEU A 7 -45.84 14.13 7.45
N LEU A 8 -45.53 15.35 7.90
CA LEU A 8 -44.15 15.87 7.85
C LEU A 8 -43.18 15.07 8.72
N LYS A 9 -43.64 14.56 9.88
CA LYS A 9 -42.86 13.66 10.75
C LYS A 9 -42.54 12.31 10.10
N LEU A 10 -43.38 11.83 9.18
CA LEU A 10 -43.18 10.55 8.50
C LEU A 10 -42.25 10.65 7.28
N LYS A 11 -42.04 11.87 6.76
CA LYS A 11 -41.21 12.10 5.56
C LYS A 11 -39.75 11.65 5.76
N HIS A 12 -39.17 11.91 6.93
CA HIS A 12 -37.80 11.53 7.25
C HIS A 12 -37.57 10.01 7.36
N PRO A 13 -38.37 9.25 8.13
CA PRO A 13 -38.19 7.80 8.17
C PRO A 13 -38.50 7.12 6.84
N ILE A 14 -39.39 7.66 6.00
CA ILE A 14 -39.64 7.13 4.65
C ILE A 14 -38.42 7.29 3.75
N ILE A 15 -37.79 8.47 3.74
CA ILE A 15 -36.58 8.72 2.94
C ILE A 15 -35.43 7.83 3.42
N LEU A 16 -35.27 7.70 4.75
CA LEU A 16 -34.26 6.83 5.35
C LEU A 16 -34.50 5.36 4.97
N ALA A 17 -35.73 4.87 5.09
CA ALA A 17 -36.08 3.49 4.73
C ALA A 17 -35.87 3.23 3.23
N LEU A 18 -36.21 4.18 2.36
CA LEU A 18 -36.01 4.06 0.92
C LEU A 18 -34.51 4.06 0.54
N SER A 19 -33.68 4.79 1.26
CA SER A 19 -32.22 4.78 1.10
C SER A 19 -31.58 3.47 1.58
N LEU A 20 -32.11 2.87 2.65
CA LEU A 20 -31.62 1.62 3.22
C LEU A 20 -32.09 0.38 2.44
N LEU A 21 -33.21 0.45 1.74
CA LEU A 21 -33.77 -0.64 0.95
C LEU A 21 -32.78 -1.23 -0.09
N PRO A 22 -32.11 -0.44 -0.96
CA PRO A 22 -31.13 -0.97 -1.91
C PRO A 22 -29.91 -1.57 -1.21
N ILE A 23 -29.50 -1.01 -0.06
CA ILE A 23 -28.41 -1.57 0.74
C ILE A 23 -28.81 -2.95 1.24
N ILE A 24 -30.03 -3.13 1.77
CA ILE A 24 -30.48 -4.44 2.28
C ILE A 24 -30.65 -5.47 1.17
N LEU A 25 -31.13 -5.08 -0.01
CA LEU A 25 -31.28 -6.00 -1.14
C LEU A 25 -29.94 -6.35 -1.81
N PHE A 26 -29.00 -5.40 -1.91
CA PHE A 26 -27.76 -5.56 -2.67
C PHE A 26 -26.55 -5.92 -1.81
N ALA A 27 -26.56 -5.58 -0.50
CA ALA A 27 -25.52 -5.95 0.45
C ALA A 27 -25.26 -7.46 0.54
N PRO A 28 -26.26 -8.39 0.57
CA PRO A 28 -25.94 -9.81 0.65
C PRO A 28 -25.10 -10.27 -0.55
N SER A 29 -25.45 -9.85 -1.77
CA SER A 29 -24.66 -10.13 -2.98
C SER A 29 -23.30 -9.43 -2.97
N PHE A 30 -23.26 -8.18 -2.53
CA PHE A 30 -22.02 -7.40 -2.48
C PHE A 30 -21.03 -7.97 -1.47
N LEU A 31 -21.51 -8.40 -0.29
CA LEU A 31 -20.69 -9.05 0.72
C LEU A 31 -20.18 -10.41 0.24
N THR A 32 -20.97 -11.20 -0.49
CA THR A 32 -20.46 -12.44 -1.13
C THR A 32 -19.39 -12.17 -2.18
N VAL A 33 -19.53 -11.10 -2.95
CA VAL A 33 -18.51 -10.69 -3.92
C VAL A 33 -17.25 -10.23 -3.18
N LEU A 34 -17.41 -9.42 -2.13
CA LEU A 34 -16.30 -8.92 -1.33
C LEU A 34 -15.54 -10.05 -0.60
N THR A 35 -16.25 -11.07 -0.09
CA THR A 35 -15.62 -12.25 0.51
C THR A 35 -14.97 -13.15 -0.53
N TYR A 36 -15.54 -13.28 -1.74
CA TYR A 36 -14.92 -13.99 -2.85
C TYR A 36 -13.59 -13.34 -3.29
N PHE A 37 -13.56 -12.02 -3.36
CA PHE A 37 -12.35 -11.26 -3.71
C PHE A 37 -11.44 -10.96 -2.51
N TRP A 38 -11.85 -11.30 -1.30
CA TRP A 38 -11.08 -11.07 -0.07
C TRP A 38 -9.65 -11.63 -0.14
N PRO A 39 -9.39 -12.86 -0.65
CA PRO A 39 -8.03 -13.38 -0.75
C PRO A 39 -7.14 -12.52 -1.65
N LEU A 40 -7.69 -12.01 -2.77
CA LEU A 40 -6.98 -11.16 -3.71
C LEU A 40 -6.66 -9.79 -3.12
N LEU A 41 -7.64 -9.18 -2.46
CA LEU A 41 -7.47 -7.91 -1.75
C LEU A 41 -6.45 -8.05 -0.62
N LEU A 42 -6.52 -9.13 0.15
CA LEU A 42 -5.61 -9.40 1.26
C LEU A 42 -4.18 -9.60 0.75
N SER A 43 -3.98 -10.35 -0.33
CA SER A 43 -2.66 -10.53 -0.95
C SER A 43 -2.09 -9.21 -1.48
N THR A 44 -2.93 -8.39 -2.10
CA THR A 44 -2.53 -7.08 -2.62
C THR A 44 -2.16 -6.13 -1.49
N ALA A 45 -2.96 -6.12 -0.41
CA ALA A 45 -2.67 -5.33 0.78
C ALA A 45 -1.37 -5.78 1.45
N LEU A 46 -1.15 -7.09 1.61
CA LEU A 46 0.10 -7.61 2.18
C LEU A 46 1.31 -7.23 1.33
N PHE A 47 1.19 -7.33 0.01
CA PHE A 47 2.23 -6.92 -0.92
C PHE A 47 2.54 -5.43 -0.80
N LEU A 48 1.52 -4.57 -0.81
CA LEU A 48 1.69 -3.12 -0.62
C LEU A 48 2.31 -2.79 0.72
N VAL A 49 1.86 -3.42 1.80
CA VAL A 49 2.45 -3.26 3.14
C VAL A 49 3.92 -3.65 3.13
N SER A 50 4.28 -4.75 2.48
CA SER A 50 5.66 -5.20 2.34
C SER A 50 6.50 -4.18 1.55
N VAL A 51 6.02 -3.71 0.38
CA VAL A 51 6.70 -2.69 -0.43
C VAL A 51 6.89 -1.39 0.36
N ILE A 52 5.86 -0.93 1.06
CA ILE A 52 5.93 0.28 1.90
C ILE A 52 6.92 0.07 3.04
N PHE A 53 6.92 -1.10 3.69
CA PHE A 53 7.84 -1.41 4.78
C PHE A 53 9.29 -1.48 4.29
N LEU A 54 9.55 -2.13 3.16
CA LEU A 54 10.88 -2.18 2.53
C LEU A 54 11.34 -0.78 2.11
N GLY A 55 10.46 0.04 1.51
CA GLY A 55 10.78 1.42 1.18
C GLY A 55 11.11 2.27 2.42
N LYS A 56 10.33 2.12 3.50
CA LYS A 56 10.56 2.87 4.75
C LYS A 56 11.81 2.42 5.50
N THR A 57 12.10 1.13 5.51
CA THR A 57 13.33 0.59 6.13
C THR A 57 14.57 0.97 5.33
N SER A 58 14.50 0.95 3.99
CA SER A 58 15.57 1.47 3.12
C SER A 58 15.86 2.95 3.37
N ALA A 59 14.82 3.78 3.53
CA ALA A 59 14.97 5.20 3.84
C ALA A 59 15.45 5.46 5.28
N HIS A 60 15.23 4.52 6.21
CA HIS A 60 15.75 4.64 7.58
C HIS A 60 17.23 4.23 7.66
N SER A 61 17.67 3.22 6.90
CA SER A 61 19.07 2.88 6.74
C SER A 61 19.88 3.95 6.00
N ALA A 62 19.23 4.77 5.17
CA ALA A 62 19.83 5.94 4.53
C ALA A 62 20.18 7.06 5.52
N ALA A 63 19.38 7.24 6.58
CA ALA A 63 19.55 8.32 7.54
C ALA A 63 20.61 8.03 8.63
N SER A 64 21.15 6.82 8.69
CA SER A 64 22.18 6.41 9.65
C SER A 64 23.49 6.16 8.90
N ASP A 65 24.32 7.20 8.82
CA ASP A 65 25.72 7.20 8.36
C ASP A 65 26.06 6.23 7.21
N SER A 66 26.16 6.80 6.01
CA SER A 66 26.56 6.19 4.74
C SER A 66 25.52 5.27 4.09
N ASP A 67 24.66 5.89 3.27
CA ASP A 67 23.70 5.27 2.36
C ASP A 67 24.22 3.99 1.65
N PRO A 68 23.76 2.80 2.05
CA PRO A 68 24.09 1.56 1.33
C PRO A 68 23.44 1.51 -0.05
N VAL A 69 22.37 2.29 -0.28
CA VAL A 69 21.68 2.39 -1.58
C VAL A 69 22.50 3.23 -2.57
N ASP A 70 23.08 4.34 -2.13
CA ASP A 70 23.99 5.13 -2.97
C ASP A 70 25.27 4.37 -3.26
N LYS A 71 25.79 3.59 -2.30
CA LYS A 71 26.95 2.70 -2.54
C LYS A 71 26.61 1.55 -3.49
N ALA A 72 25.45 0.90 -3.35
CA ALA A 72 25.05 -0.20 -4.24
C ALA A 72 24.77 0.29 -5.67
N GLY A 73 24.15 1.47 -5.82
CA GLY A 73 23.98 2.15 -7.10
C GLY A 73 25.31 2.57 -7.72
N GLN A 74 26.21 3.18 -6.93
CA GLN A 74 27.55 3.56 -7.39
C GLN A 74 28.41 2.36 -7.79
N VAL A 75 28.35 1.23 -7.09
CA VAL A 75 29.08 0.00 -7.49
C VAL A 75 28.61 -0.53 -8.84
N LEU A 76 27.31 -0.48 -9.13
CA LEU A 76 26.78 -0.86 -10.44
C LEU A 76 27.12 0.16 -11.53
N LEU A 77 27.08 1.46 -11.19
CA LEU A 77 27.45 2.54 -12.11
C LEU A 77 28.95 2.54 -12.42
N ASP A 78 29.83 2.26 -11.45
CA ASP A 78 31.28 2.10 -11.64
C ASP A 78 31.60 0.87 -12.48
N TYR A 79 30.91 -0.25 -12.23
CA TYR A 79 31.05 -1.48 -13.02
C TYR A 79 30.68 -1.27 -14.51
N VAL A 80 29.66 -0.45 -14.80
CA VAL A 80 29.27 -0.11 -16.17
C VAL A 80 30.14 1.01 -16.77
N SER A 81 30.58 1.96 -15.94
CA SER A 81 31.44 3.08 -16.37
C SER A 81 32.88 2.63 -16.66
N GLY A 82 33.24 1.40 -16.29
CA GLY A 82 34.55 0.83 -16.57
C GLY A 82 35.68 1.50 -15.79
N GLU A 83 35.36 2.23 -14.70
CA GLU A 83 36.41 2.69 -13.80
C GLU A 83 36.96 1.45 -13.09
N PRO A 84 38.25 1.13 -13.24
CA PRO A 84 38.83 0.01 -12.53
C PRO A 84 38.82 0.40 -11.05
N THR A 85 37.82 -0.09 -10.32
CA THR A 85 37.92 -0.18 -8.86
C THR A 85 39.26 -0.83 -8.60
N GLN A 86 40.16 -0.10 -7.96
CA GLN A 86 41.51 -0.49 -7.58
C GLN A 86 41.48 -1.59 -6.50
N LEU A 87 40.68 -2.63 -6.74
CA LEU A 87 40.79 -3.92 -6.11
C LEU A 87 41.89 -4.64 -6.89
N THR A 88 42.93 -5.04 -6.16
CA THR A 88 44.05 -5.90 -6.58
C THR A 88 45.35 -5.19 -6.98
N VAL A 89 46.14 -4.69 -6.02
CA VAL A 89 47.62 -4.79 -6.12
C VAL A 89 48.35 -5.02 -4.78
N ASP A 90 47.79 -4.79 -3.58
CA ASP A 90 48.62 -4.86 -2.35
C ASP A 90 48.57 -6.16 -1.53
N THR A 91 47.91 -7.23 -2.01
CA THR A 91 47.90 -8.55 -1.32
C THR A 91 48.46 -9.68 -2.18
N TYR A 92 49.52 -9.41 -2.95
CA TYR A 92 50.38 -10.46 -3.49
C TYR A 92 51.83 -9.96 -3.57
N LYS A 93 52.38 -9.43 -2.46
CA LYS A 93 53.83 -9.32 -2.30
C LYS A 93 54.32 -10.58 -1.58
N ALA A 94 54.71 -11.56 -2.37
CA ALA A 94 55.54 -12.67 -1.92
C ALA A 94 56.97 -12.14 -1.75
N GLU A 95 57.42 -12.01 -0.50
CA GLU A 95 58.82 -12.14 -0.08
C GLU A 95 58.84 -12.89 1.25
#